data_AF-A0A5C5XNT1-F1
#
_entry.id   AF-A0A5C5XNT1-F1
#
_cell.length_a   1.000
_cell.length_b   1.000
_cell.length_c   1.000
_cell.angle_alpha   90.00
_cell.angle_beta   90.00
_cell.angle_gamma   90.00
#
_symmetry.space_group_name_H-M   'P 1'
#
loop_
_entity.id
_entity.type
_entity.pdbx_description
1 polymer ?
#
loop_
_entity_poly.entity_id
_entity_poly.type
_entity_poly.pdbx_seq_one_letter_code
_entity_poly.pdbx_strand_id
1 'polypeptide(L)'
;MRGLKRTNCLSPRKVNSGKIAYADQQEGLTMVAANLRNTVIARYGLIRVEHLGLEERSLPWIQQLAEASDHVSIHTLIPADEIAADLPEGFQLRMLCATDHDGNRRFYPLNGPDGLIADCAAGGLAILTHLRNMDAESRFGYRAMFELFRKVHGMTEHYNRSFGGHKDLMISRSGREDFDKRDVLPESLGQDDSGNGQRWGIESLKNVGRELSEEMSYERPSEARLIELGLFAGAKKNPLEVDSKQKIEGLIRAALYDGPPDVEPVDDEWDEIKGEITEQILSAIEKRLKKTTEGFDEWLIGPKNSFIKLIASRVYTCGPVTKMMVRCALLELGWKAYQYLADCIRAQMRCFRNALPKELNEQEQELFDRVYIPQEGFGGLPLVLIRERLPFLKASILAKFRGEDFDEAGVIHQLLNYYSEMVNNRREADRRLKQYSLASLKMGRNLRIYEHDDTHPVEGNGNRRVNRKPLYDEENHGWDD
;
A
#
# COMPACT_ATOMS: atom_id res chain seq x y z
N MET A 1 65.72 36.20 -19.73
CA MET A 1 66.76 35.15 -19.60
C MET A 1 66.06 33.80 -19.73
N ARG A 2 66.26 33.09 -20.85
CA ARG A 2 67.05 31.84 -20.97
C ARG A 2 66.50 30.71 -20.06
N GLY A 3 66.08 29.55 -20.56
CA GLY A 3 66.25 29.03 -21.91
C GLY A 3 65.55 27.68 -22.17
N LEU A 4 65.57 27.35 -23.45
CA LEU A 4 65.13 26.10 -24.07
C LEU A 4 65.92 24.88 -23.58
N LYS A 5 65.24 23.73 -23.50
CA LYS A 5 65.83 22.44 -23.89
C LYS A 5 64.84 21.64 -24.74
N ARG A 6 65.31 21.29 -25.93
CA ARG A 6 64.75 20.34 -26.90
C ARG A 6 65.00 18.92 -26.41
N THR A 7 64.05 18.01 -26.64
CA THR A 7 64.34 16.57 -26.78
C THR A 7 63.39 15.90 -27.79
N ASN A 8 64.01 15.52 -28.90
CA ASN A 8 63.86 14.29 -29.69
C ASN A 8 62.48 13.78 -30.12
N CYS A 9 62.22 13.97 -31.41
CA CYS A 9 61.33 13.19 -32.25
C CYS A 9 61.82 11.73 -32.33
N LEU A 10 61.00 10.79 -31.87
CA LEU A 10 61.14 9.36 -32.18
C LEU A 10 60.07 8.96 -33.21
N SER A 11 60.55 8.30 -34.26
CA SER A 11 59.78 7.74 -35.37
C SER A 11 58.75 6.69 -34.93
N PRO A 12 57.59 6.57 -35.61
CA PRO A 12 56.62 5.51 -35.32
C PRO A 12 57.14 4.16 -35.81
N ARG A 13 57.42 3.24 -34.89
CA ARG A 13 57.58 1.81 -35.19
C ARG A 13 56.20 1.24 -35.52
N LYS A 14 56.02 0.74 -36.75
CA LYS A 14 54.91 -0.13 -37.12
C LYS A 14 55.01 -1.42 -36.29
N VAL A 15 54.11 -1.57 -35.32
CA VAL A 15 53.90 -2.85 -34.61
C VAL A 15 52.92 -3.66 -35.43
N ASN A 16 53.38 -4.79 -35.95
CA ASN A 16 52.54 -5.78 -36.61
C ASN A 16 51.56 -6.38 -35.60
N SER A 17 50.30 -6.41 -36.02
CA SER A 17 49.10 -6.90 -35.35
C SER A 17 49.25 -8.30 -34.74
N GLY A 18 49.25 -8.37 -33.40
CA GLY A 18 48.95 -9.58 -32.65
C GLY A 18 47.44 -9.82 -32.63
N LYS A 19 46.95 -10.69 -33.51
CA LYS A 19 45.53 -11.12 -33.58
C LYS A 19 45.22 -12.34 -32.70
N ILE A 20 46.11 -12.72 -31.78
CA ILE A 20 46.01 -14.00 -31.03
C ILE A 20 45.63 -13.80 -29.54
N ALA A 21 45.62 -12.58 -29.01
CA ALA A 21 45.39 -12.35 -27.57
C ALA A 21 43.94 -11.99 -27.15
N TYR A 22 42.97 -11.93 -28.07
CA TYR A 22 41.59 -11.55 -27.76
C TYR A 22 40.66 -12.74 -27.44
N ALA A 23 41.00 -13.95 -27.89
CA ALA A 23 40.17 -15.14 -27.65
C ALA A 23 40.26 -15.62 -26.19
N ASP A 24 41.47 -15.67 -25.62
CA ASP A 24 41.68 -16.13 -24.22
C ASP A 24 41.05 -15.19 -23.17
N GLN A 25 40.95 -13.89 -23.46
CA GLN A 25 40.28 -12.95 -22.55
C GLN A 25 38.75 -13.10 -22.58
N GLN A 26 38.16 -13.49 -23.71
CA GLN A 26 36.73 -13.76 -23.79
C GLN A 26 36.36 -15.06 -23.04
N GLU A 27 37.16 -16.12 -23.15
CA GLU A 27 36.89 -17.37 -22.41
C GLU A 27 36.97 -17.16 -20.89
N GLY A 28 37.96 -16.40 -20.39
CA GLY A 28 38.08 -16.08 -18.96
C GLY A 28 36.88 -15.31 -18.41
N LEU A 29 36.36 -14.31 -19.14
CA LEU A 29 35.16 -13.56 -18.75
C LEU A 29 33.90 -14.43 -18.76
N THR A 30 33.80 -15.36 -19.71
CA THR A 30 32.67 -16.29 -19.82
C THR A 30 32.62 -17.26 -18.63
N MET A 31 33.78 -17.76 -18.18
CA MET A 31 33.88 -18.67 -17.04
C MET A 31 33.59 -17.96 -15.70
N VAL A 32 34.07 -16.72 -15.52
CA VAL A 32 33.74 -15.91 -14.34
C VAL A 32 32.25 -15.58 -14.29
N ALA A 33 31.65 -15.20 -15.42
CA ALA A 33 30.21 -14.95 -15.52
C ALA A 33 29.38 -16.21 -15.22
N ALA A 34 29.82 -17.39 -15.70
CA ALA A 34 29.17 -18.66 -15.39
C ALA A 34 29.25 -19.01 -13.90
N ASN A 35 30.40 -18.79 -13.26
CA ASN A 35 30.58 -19.04 -11.82
C ASN A 35 29.75 -18.08 -10.96
N LEU A 36 29.70 -16.79 -11.32
CA LEU A 36 28.83 -15.82 -10.66
C LEU A 36 27.36 -16.21 -10.81
N ARG A 37 26.95 -16.60 -12.02
CA ARG A 37 25.58 -17.05 -12.29
C ARG A 37 25.21 -18.30 -11.50
N ASN A 38 26.11 -19.28 -11.40
CA ASN A 38 25.89 -20.48 -10.58
C ASN A 38 25.78 -20.13 -9.09
N THR A 39 26.57 -19.17 -8.61
CA THR A 39 26.50 -18.69 -7.23
C THR A 39 25.17 -17.98 -6.94
N VAL A 40 24.69 -17.15 -7.87
CA VAL A 40 23.39 -16.47 -7.78
C VAL A 40 22.25 -17.50 -7.80
N ILE A 41 22.28 -18.46 -8.72
CA ILE A 41 21.24 -19.50 -8.83
C ILE A 41 21.20 -20.36 -7.57
N ALA A 42 22.36 -20.83 -7.09
CA ALA A 42 22.45 -21.63 -5.88
C ALA A 42 21.90 -20.89 -4.66
N ARG A 43 22.08 -19.56 -4.60
CA ARG A 43 21.71 -18.76 -3.44
C ARG A 43 20.28 -18.21 -3.47
N TYR A 44 19.77 -17.86 -4.66
CA TYR A 44 18.53 -17.08 -4.80
C TYR A 44 17.47 -17.76 -5.66
N GLY A 45 17.84 -18.81 -6.41
CA GLY A 45 16.96 -19.47 -7.37
C GLY A 45 17.15 -19.00 -8.81
N LEU A 46 16.30 -19.48 -9.70
CA LEU A 46 16.35 -19.22 -11.14
C LEU A 46 15.07 -18.52 -11.60
N ILE A 47 15.21 -17.43 -12.36
CA ILE A 47 14.09 -16.85 -13.11
C ILE A 47 13.94 -17.57 -14.45
N ARG A 48 12.79 -18.22 -14.64
CA ARG A 48 12.33 -18.69 -15.96
C ARG A 48 11.52 -17.58 -16.62
N VAL A 49 11.89 -17.22 -17.85
CA VAL A 49 11.16 -16.24 -18.65
C VAL A 49 10.31 -16.98 -19.68
N GLU A 50 9.01 -16.70 -19.67
CA GLU A 50 8.02 -17.36 -20.50
C GLU A 50 7.25 -16.32 -21.33
N HIS A 51 6.81 -16.72 -22.51
CA HIS A 51 5.85 -15.90 -23.26
C HIS A 51 4.48 -15.93 -22.57
N LEU A 52 3.76 -14.81 -22.65
CA LEU A 52 2.41 -14.71 -22.13
C LEU A 52 1.47 -15.70 -22.86
N GLY A 53 0.93 -16.65 -22.10
CA GLY A 53 0.00 -17.67 -22.60
C GLY A 53 -1.35 -17.10 -23.03
N LEU A 54 -2.16 -17.92 -23.71
CA LEU A 54 -3.50 -17.52 -24.16
C LEU A 54 -4.47 -17.26 -23.00
N GLU A 55 -4.35 -18.03 -21.92
CA GLU A 55 -5.20 -17.88 -20.73
C GLU A 55 -4.92 -16.56 -20.02
N GLU A 56 -3.65 -16.21 -19.77
CA GLU A 56 -3.30 -14.93 -19.15
C GLU A 56 -3.70 -13.73 -20.01
N ARG A 57 -3.61 -13.85 -21.35
CA ARG A 57 -4.06 -12.79 -22.27
C ARG A 57 -5.56 -12.49 -22.18
N SER A 58 -6.37 -13.40 -21.67
CA SER A 58 -7.81 -13.19 -21.52
C SER A 58 -8.17 -12.26 -20.36
N LEU A 59 -7.22 -11.97 -19.45
CA LEU A 59 -7.43 -11.05 -18.34
C LEU A 59 -7.45 -9.59 -18.84
N PRO A 60 -8.53 -8.82 -18.61
CA PRO A 60 -8.68 -7.48 -19.20
C PRO A 60 -7.52 -6.52 -18.86
N TRP A 61 -7.00 -6.56 -17.64
CA TRP A 61 -5.91 -5.68 -17.22
C TRP A 61 -4.57 -6.06 -17.87
N ILE A 62 -4.34 -7.35 -18.16
CA ILE A 62 -3.15 -7.82 -18.90
C ILE A 62 -3.26 -7.38 -20.36
N GLN A 63 -4.45 -7.45 -20.95
CA GLN A 63 -4.68 -6.97 -22.31
C GLN A 63 -4.36 -5.48 -22.42
N GLN A 64 -4.90 -4.64 -21.51
CA GLN A 64 -4.60 -3.21 -21.47
C GLN A 64 -3.10 -2.93 -21.33
N LEU A 65 -2.41 -3.70 -20.46
CA LEU A 65 -0.98 -3.54 -20.29
C LEU A 65 -0.18 -3.98 -21.53
N ALA A 66 -0.60 -5.06 -22.19
CA ALA A 66 0.02 -5.54 -23.42
C ALA A 66 -0.18 -4.58 -24.60
N GLU A 67 -1.31 -3.88 -24.66
CA GLU A 67 -1.57 -2.81 -25.64
C GLU A 67 -0.70 -1.57 -25.39
N ALA A 68 -0.35 -1.31 -24.12
CA ALA A 68 0.47 -0.17 -23.70
C ALA A 68 1.99 -0.47 -23.63
N SER A 69 2.42 -1.67 -24.05
CA SER A 69 3.81 -2.14 -23.90
C SER A 69 4.34 -2.73 -25.20
N ASP A 70 5.63 -2.57 -25.46
CA ASP A 70 6.29 -3.17 -26.63
C ASP A 70 6.46 -4.68 -26.47
N HIS A 71 6.66 -5.14 -25.23
CA HIS A 71 6.87 -6.54 -24.93
C HIS A 71 6.30 -6.92 -23.56
N VAL A 72 5.68 -8.10 -23.49
CA VAL A 72 5.18 -8.67 -22.24
C VAL A 72 5.64 -10.13 -22.12
N SER A 73 6.16 -10.49 -20.95
CA SER A 73 6.61 -11.84 -20.59
C SER A 73 6.27 -12.18 -19.15
N ILE A 74 6.27 -13.46 -18.79
CA ILE A 74 6.10 -13.93 -17.42
C ILE A 74 7.48 -14.32 -16.88
N HIS A 75 7.85 -13.75 -15.73
CA HIS A 75 9.05 -14.06 -14.97
C HIS A 75 8.66 -14.90 -13.76
N THR A 76 9.00 -16.18 -13.80
CA THR A 76 8.72 -17.15 -12.74
C THR A 76 9.99 -17.43 -11.96
N LEU A 77 10.04 -17.00 -10.69
CA LEU A 77 11.12 -17.34 -9.78
C LEU A 77 10.90 -18.74 -9.23
N ILE A 78 11.81 -19.64 -9.57
CA ILE A 78 11.93 -20.98 -8.99
C ILE A 78 12.94 -20.87 -7.84
N PRO A 79 12.53 -21.12 -6.58
CA PRO A 79 13.41 -21.04 -5.42
C PRO A 79 14.63 -21.98 -5.56
N ALA A 80 15.73 -21.62 -4.91
CA ALA A 80 16.88 -22.52 -4.79
C ALA A 80 16.52 -23.76 -3.96
N ASP A 81 17.14 -24.90 -4.26
CA ASP A 81 16.91 -26.18 -3.57
C ASP A 81 17.07 -26.06 -2.04
N GLU A 82 18.03 -25.23 -1.59
CA GLU A 82 18.30 -24.98 -0.17
C GLU A 82 17.07 -24.46 0.57
N ILE A 83 16.30 -23.54 -0.05
CA ILE A 83 15.11 -22.92 0.56
C ILE A 83 13.80 -23.62 0.19
N ALA A 84 13.81 -24.46 -0.85
CA ALA A 84 12.62 -25.14 -1.36
C ALA A 84 11.98 -26.08 -0.33
N ALA A 85 12.77 -26.65 0.58
CA ALA A 85 12.28 -27.55 1.64
C ALA A 85 11.39 -26.85 2.68
N ASP A 86 11.51 -25.53 2.84
CA ASP A 86 10.71 -24.72 3.76
C ASP A 86 9.47 -24.10 3.08
N LEU A 87 9.27 -24.35 1.77
CA LEU A 87 8.19 -23.79 0.97
C LEU A 87 7.06 -24.80 0.69
N PRO A 88 5.83 -24.33 0.41
CA PRO A 88 4.77 -25.19 -0.09
C PRO A 88 5.18 -25.93 -1.37
N GLU A 89 4.66 -27.15 -1.55
CA GLU A 89 4.89 -27.91 -2.77
C GLU A 89 4.42 -27.10 -4.01
N GLY A 90 5.30 -27.00 -5.01
CA GLY A 90 5.02 -26.24 -6.22
C GLY A 90 5.07 -24.72 -6.08
N PHE A 91 5.58 -24.18 -4.96
CA PHE A 91 5.71 -22.74 -4.77
C PHE A 91 6.50 -22.07 -5.90
N GLN A 92 5.91 -21.00 -6.46
CA GLN A 92 6.52 -20.16 -7.49
C GLN A 92 6.07 -18.72 -7.28
N LEU A 93 7.00 -17.76 -7.37
CA LEU A 93 6.64 -16.35 -7.47
C LEU A 93 6.61 -15.95 -8.94
N ARG A 94 5.41 -15.61 -9.45
CA ARG A 94 5.22 -15.23 -10.86
C ARG A 94 4.92 -13.74 -11.00
N MET A 95 5.74 -13.06 -11.80
CA MET A 95 5.61 -11.64 -12.10
C MET A 95 5.43 -11.45 -13.60
N LEU A 96 4.45 -10.66 -14.01
CA LEU A 96 4.33 -10.15 -15.37
C LEU A 96 5.35 -9.03 -15.57
N CYS A 97 6.25 -9.18 -16.53
CA CYS A 97 7.20 -8.16 -16.95
C CYS A 97 6.68 -7.49 -18.22
N ALA A 98 6.37 -6.20 -18.13
CA ALA A 98 6.02 -5.37 -19.28
C ALA A 98 7.16 -4.39 -19.58
N THR A 99 7.54 -4.28 -20.84
CA THR A 99 8.56 -3.33 -21.32
C THR A 99 7.85 -2.19 -22.03
N ASP A 100 8.00 -0.97 -21.52
CA ASP A 100 7.41 0.22 -22.15
C ASP A 100 8.18 0.63 -23.42
N HIS A 101 7.67 1.65 -24.12
CA HIS A 101 8.27 2.17 -25.36
C HIS A 101 9.68 2.76 -25.18
N ASP A 102 10.06 3.09 -23.94
CA ASP A 102 11.41 3.55 -23.61
C ASP A 102 12.36 2.39 -23.32
N GLY A 103 11.87 1.14 -23.41
CA GLY A 103 12.64 -0.06 -23.14
C GLY A 103 12.78 -0.41 -21.66
N ASN A 104 12.06 0.28 -20.76
CA ASN A 104 12.11 0.04 -19.32
C ASN A 104 11.13 -1.06 -18.92
N ARG A 105 11.63 -2.02 -18.12
CA ARG A 105 10.83 -3.11 -17.57
C ARG A 105 10.10 -2.71 -16.30
N ARG A 106 8.86 -3.16 -16.19
CA ARG A 106 7.99 -3.01 -15.03
C ARG A 106 7.44 -4.38 -14.65
N PHE A 107 7.47 -4.70 -13.37
CA PHE A 107 7.05 -6.00 -12.85
C PHE A 107 5.74 -5.87 -12.08
N TYR A 108 4.76 -6.70 -12.42
CA TYR A 108 3.43 -6.74 -11.82
C TYR A 108 3.14 -8.15 -11.30
N PRO A 109 2.61 -8.34 -10.09
CA PRO A 109 2.29 -9.68 -9.61
C PRO A 109 1.11 -10.29 -10.36
N LEU A 110 1.27 -11.51 -10.88
CA LEU A 110 0.19 -12.19 -11.61
C LEU A 110 -1.00 -12.54 -10.72
N ASN A 111 -0.75 -12.87 -9.46
CA ASN A 111 -1.78 -13.21 -8.46
C ASN A 111 -2.40 -11.97 -7.80
N GLY A 112 -2.18 -10.78 -8.37
CA GLY A 112 -2.54 -9.51 -7.75
C GLY A 112 -1.71 -9.21 -6.49
N PRO A 113 -1.98 -8.08 -5.83
CA PRO A 113 -1.17 -7.63 -4.72
C PRO A 113 -1.35 -8.47 -3.45
N ASP A 114 -2.55 -9.00 -3.18
CA ASP A 114 -2.76 -9.92 -2.05
C ASP A 114 -2.04 -11.25 -2.23
N GLY A 115 -2.13 -11.81 -3.43
CA GLY A 115 -1.36 -13.00 -3.79
C GLY A 115 0.14 -12.76 -3.64
N LEU A 116 0.63 -11.60 -4.09
CA LEU A 116 2.04 -11.23 -3.90
C LEU A 116 2.45 -11.15 -2.43
N ILE A 117 1.63 -10.54 -1.56
CA ILE A 117 1.96 -10.47 -0.13
C ILE A 117 2.01 -11.87 0.47
N ALA A 118 1.06 -12.75 0.13
CA ALA A 118 1.06 -14.14 0.58
C ALA A 118 2.30 -14.92 0.07
N ASP A 119 2.60 -14.80 -1.23
CA ASP A 119 3.76 -15.43 -1.86
C ASP A 119 5.06 -14.91 -1.23
N CYS A 120 5.17 -13.60 -1.00
CA CYS A 120 6.31 -12.99 -0.32
C CYS A 120 6.40 -13.38 1.15
N ALA A 121 5.29 -13.54 1.86
CA ALA A 121 5.29 -13.97 3.25
C ALA A 121 5.88 -15.38 3.37
N ALA A 122 5.47 -16.31 2.51
CA ALA A 122 6.00 -17.67 2.47
C ALA A 122 7.46 -17.71 1.98
N GLY A 123 7.72 -17.14 0.79
CA GLY A 123 9.04 -17.08 0.16
C GLY A 123 10.08 -16.35 1.02
N GLY A 124 9.72 -15.16 1.49
CA GLY A 124 10.56 -14.33 2.34
C GLY A 124 10.87 -14.98 3.68
N LEU A 125 9.91 -15.66 4.31
CA LEU A 125 10.15 -16.39 5.56
C LEU A 125 11.13 -17.55 5.35
N ALA A 126 11.02 -18.32 4.27
CA ALA A 126 11.99 -19.36 3.96
C ALA A 126 13.39 -18.76 3.82
N ILE A 127 13.54 -17.69 3.01
CA ILE A 127 14.82 -17.00 2.84
C ILE A 127 15.38 -16.50 4.18
N LEU A 128 14.55 -15.85 5.01
CA LEU A 128 14.97 -15.32 6.31
C LEU A 128 15.35 -16.44 7.29
N THR A 129 14.67 -17.59 7.25
CA THR A 129 15.00 -18.77 8.05
C THR A 129 16.43 -19.21 7.80
N HIS A 130 16.83 -19.33 6.53
CA HIS A 130 18.18 -19.71 6.16
C HIS A 130 19.21 -18.61 6.45
N LEU A 131 18.89 -17.35 6.14
CA LEU A 131 19.84 -16.25 6.33
C LEU A 131 20.10 -15.93 7.82
N ARG A 132 19.11 -16.12 8.69
CA ARG A 132 19.17 -15.76 10.11
C ARG A 132 19.25 -16.97 11.04
N ASN A 133 19.29 -18.21 10.51
CA ASN A 133 19.21 -19.45 11.28
C ASN A 133 18.04 -19.46 12.27
N MET A 134 16.84 -19.13 11.79
CA MET A 134 15.67 -18.95 12.66
C MET A 134 15.22 -20.27 13.27
N ASP A 135 14.93 -20.26 14.56
CA ASP A 135 14.34 -21.41 15.26
C ASP A 135 12.85 -21.58 14.94
N ALA A 136 12.24 -22.62 15.50
CA ALA A 136 10.82 -22.92 15.27
C ALA A 136 9.89 -21.81 15.82
N GLU A 137 10.26 -21.19 16.94
CA GLU A 137 9.47 -20.13 17.57
C GLU A 137 9.48 -18.86 16.73
N SER A 138 10.65 -18.43 16.26
CA SER A 138 10.80 -17.28 15.36
C SER A 138 10.03 -17.49 14.06
N ARG A 139 10.10 -18.71 13.48
CA ARG A 139 9.31 -19.06 12.28
C ARG A 139 7.81 -19.01 12.54
N PHE A 140 7.37 -19.49 13.70
CA PHE A 140 5.97 -19.37 14.10
C PHE A 140 5.56 -17.90 14.24
N GLY A 141 6.40 -17.06 14.83
CA GLY A 141 6.15 -15.61 14.95
C GLY A 141 5.82 -14.96 13.60
N TYR A 142 6.62 -15.21 12.56
CA TYR A 142 6.35 -14.69 11.21
C TYR A 142 5.03 -15.21 10.62
N ARG A 143 4.73 -16.51 10.79
CA ARG A 143 3.45 -17.09 10.32
C ARG A 143 2.27 -16.46 11.04
N ALA A 144 2.36 -16.30 12.36
CA ALA A 144 1.33 -15.65 13.16
C ALA A 144 1.13 -14.19 12.74
N MET A 145 2.22 -13.46 12.45
CA MET A 145 2.13 -12.08 11.95
C MET A 145 1.41 -12.01 10.60
N PHE A 146 1.66 -12.92 9.66
CA PHE A 146 0.89 -12.96 8.41
C PHE A 146 -0.61 -13.15 8.65
N GLU A 147 -1.01 -14.04 9.56
CA GLU A 147 -2.43 -14.22 9.89
C GLU A 147 -3.03 -13.00 10.61
N LEU A 148 -2.24 -12.32 11.45
CA LEU A 148 -2.66 -11.07 12.11
C LEU A 148 -2.82 -9.93 11.12
N PHE A 149 -1.96 -9.83 10.11
CA PHE A 149 -2.13 -8.91 8.99
C PHE A 149 -3.47 -9.15 8.28
N ARG A 150 -3.74 -10.40 7.86
CA ARG A 150 -5.03 -10.78 7.24
C ARG A 150 -6.21 -10.43 8.14
N LYS A 151 -6.09 -10.71 9.45
CA LYS A 151 -7.13 -10.41 10.43
C LYS A 151 -7.45 -8.93 10.50
N VAL A 152 -6.42 -8.09 10.62
CA VAL A 152 -6.59 -6.65 10.79
C VAL A 152 -7.13 -6.01 9.52
N HIS A 153 -6.73 -6.45 8.32
CA HIS A 153 -7.34 -6.01 7.06
C HIS A 153 -8.85 -6.30 6.97
N GLY A 154 -9.30 -7.39 7.58
CA GLY A 154 -10.73 -7.74 7.66
C GLY A 154 -11.49 -7.09 8.82
N MET A 155 -10.85 -6.24 9.64
CA MET A 155 -11.52 -5.55 10.74
C MET A 155 -12.24 -4.29 10.26
N THR A 156 -13.33 -3.94 10.94
CA THR A 156 -14.09 -2.69 10.73
C THR A 156 -13.26 -1.42 10.96
N GLU A 157 -12.20 -1.54 11.74
CA GLU A 157 -11.24 -0.49 12.03
C GLU A 157 -10.34 -0.22 10.83
N HIS A 158 -10.08 -1.20 9.95
CA HIS A 158 -9.31 -0.96 8.75
C HIS A 158 -10.06 -0.03 7.79
N TYR A 159 -9.35 0.99 7.30
CA TYR A 159 -9.91 1.99 6.41
C TYR A 159 -9.95 1.46 4.97
N ASN A 160 -11.17 1.22 4.46
CA ASN A 160 -11.39 0.87 3.05
C ASN A 160 -12.09 1.99 2.27
N ARG A 161 -12.32 3.16 2.91
CA ARG A 161 -13.09 4.24 2.30
C ARG A 161 -12.29 4.92 1.19
N SER A 162 -12.97 5.15 0.07
CA SER A 162 -12.50 6.00 -1.02
C SER A 162 -13.23 7.34 -1.01
N PHE A 163 -12.60 8.38 -1.56
CA PHE A 163 -13.19 9.71 -1.72
C PHE A 163 -13.18 10.07 -3.20
N GLY A 164 -14.02 9.37 -3.96
CA GLY A 164 -14.03 9.42 -5.41
C GLY A 164 -15.01 10.44 -6.00
N GLY A 165 -15.96 10.93 -5.22
CA GLY A 165 -16.99 11.84 -5.70
C GLY A 165 -17.40 12.92 -4.71
N HIS A 166 -18.18 13.88 -5.20
CA HIS A 166 -18.73 14.99 -4.39
C HIS A 166 -19.48 14.49 -3.14
N LYS A 167 -20.25 13.40 -3.27
CA LYS A 167 -21.01 12.81 -2.16
C LYS A 167 -20.10 12.31 -1.03
N ASP A 168 -18.94 11.75 -1.38
CA ASP A 168 -17.96 11.25 -0.41
C ASP A 168 -17.28 12.37 0.38
N LEU A 169 -17.33 13.60 -0.15
CA LEU A 169 -16.80 14.79 0.51
C LEU A 169 -17.85 15.56 1.32
N MET A 170 -19.13 15.52 0.92
CA MET A 170 -20.20 16.32 1.55
C MET A 170 -20.76 15.72 2.86
N ILE A 171 -20.95 16.56 3.87
CA ILE A 171 -21.64 16.21 5.12
C ILE A 171 -23.10 16.66 5.06
N SER A 172 -24.01 15.69 5.22
CA SER A 172 -25.45 15.96 5.30
C SER A 172 -25.79 16.83 6.49
N ARG A 173 -26.80 17.70 6.39
CA ARG A 173 -27.18 18.68 7.45
C ARG A 173 -27.36 18.03 8.83
N SER A 174 -27.92 16.83 8.89
CA SER A 174 -28.15 16.08 10.14
C SER A 174 -26.90 15.39 10.70
N GLY A 175 -25.85 15.24 9.89
CA GLY A 175 -24.55 14.71 10.33
C GLY A 175 -23.53 15.80 10.69
N ARG A 176 -23.85 17.08 10.50
CA ARG A 176 -22.91 18.17 10.79
C ARG A 176 -22.77 18.40 12.29
N GLU A 177 -21.56 18.78 12.68
CA GLU A 177 -21.26 19.26 14.02
C GLU A 177 -21.79 20.69 14.22
N ASP A 178 -21.60 21.54 13.22
CA ASP A 178 -22.06 22.92 13.18
C ASP A 178 -22.68 23.26 11.81
N PHE A 179 -23.13 24.50 11.62
CA PHE A 179 -23.74 24.91 10.35
C PHE A 179 -22.72 25.09 9.21
N ASP A 180 -21.45 25.27 9.55
CA ASP A 180 -20.39 25.70 8.63
C ASP A 180 -19.56 24.53 8.09
N LYS A 181 -19.46 23.42 8.81
CA LYS A 181 -18.78 22.17 8.43
C LYS A 181 -19.65 21.38 7.46
N ARG A 182 -19.55 21.75 6.18
CA ARG A 182 -20.35 21.19 5.08
C ARG A 182 -19.70 20.01 4.39
N ASP A 183 -18.41 19.80 4.63
CA ASP A 183 -17.60 18.77 3.97
C ASP A 183 -16.60 18.14 4.95
N VAL A 184 -15.97 17.05 4.53
CA VAL A 184 -15.00 16.28 5.32
C VAL A 184 -13.56 16.75 5.11
N LEU A 185 -13.32 17.79 4.30
CA LEU A 185 -11.97 18.20 3.92
C LEU A 185 -11.19 18.74 5.13
N PRO A 186 -9.87 18.54 5.18
CA PRO A 186 -8.99 19.08 6.21
C PRO A 186 -9.07 20.60 6.30
N GLU A 187 -8.92 21.16 7.51
CA GLU A 187 -8.93 22.62 7.72
C GLU A 187 -7.71 23.32 7.08
N SER A 188 -6.58 22.62 7.02
CA SER A 188 -5.33 23.11 6.45
C SER A 188 -5.28 23.06 4.91
N LEU A 189 -6.27 22.41 4.27
CA LEU A 189 -6.26 22.23 2.81
C LEU A 189 -6.39 23.57 2.09
N GLY A 190 -5.38 23.91 1.28
CA GLY A 190 -5.31 25.19 0.54
C GLY A 190 -4.55 26.30 1.24
N GLN A 191 -4.12 26.08 2.49
CA GLN A 191 -3.18 26.94 3.20
C GLN A 191 -1.73 26.57 2.84
N ASP A 192 -0.79 27.49 3.05
CA ASP A 192 0.64 27.20 2.99
C ASP A 192 1.19 26.70 4.34
N ASP A 193 2.50 26.44 4.39
CA ASP A 193 3.25 26.01 5.59
C ASP A 193 3.09 26.93 6.80
N SER A 194 2.86 28.21 6.56
CA SER A 194 2.66 29.25 7.55
C SER A 194 1.19 29.42 7.95
N GLY A 195 0.30 28.59 7.39
CA GLY A 195 -1.15 28.67 7.60
C GLY A 195 -1.82 29.82 6.84
N ASN A 196 -1.13 30.51 5.93
CA ASN A 196 -1.71 31.58 5.14
C ASN A 196 -2.50 31.03 3.95
N GLY A 197 -3.54 31.76 3.55
CA GLY A 197 -4.44 31.39 2.47
C GLY A 197 -5.84 31.03 2.98
N GLN A 198 -6.74 30.75 2.04
CA GLN A 198 -8.11 30.35 2.35
C GLN A 198 -8.22 28.84 2.27
N ARG A 199 -8.89 28.23 3.27
CA ARG A 199 -9.31 26.82 3.24
C ARG A 199 -10.10 26.56 1.95
N TRP A 200 -9.73 25.52 1.22
CA TRP A 200 -10.46 25.10 0.03
C TRP A 200 -11.74 24.35 0.39
N GLY A 201 -12.84 24.76 -0.22
CA GLY A 201 -14.03 23.92 -0.32
C GLY A 201 -13.93 22.93 -1.48
N ILE A 202 -14.94 22.07 -1.63
CA ILE A 202 -14.97 21.03 -2.68
C ILE A 202 -14.81 21.62 -4.09
N GLU A 203 -15.45 22.75 -4.40
CA GLU A 203 -15.35 23.38 -5.72
C GLU A 203 -13.93 23.92 -6.00
N SER A 204 -13.31 24.58 -5.03
CA SER A 204 -11.92 25.05 -5.14
C SER A 204 -10.96 23.88 -5.36
N LEU A 205 -11.13 22.80 -4.58
CA LEU A 205 -10.35 21.57 -4.73
C LEU A 205 -10.46 21.00 -6.15
N LYS A 206 -11.68 20.88 -6.68
CA LYS A 206 -11.93 20.33 -8.03
C LYS A 206 -11.42 21.25 -9.14
N ASN A 207 -11.48 22.56 -8.96
CA ASN A 207 -10.95 23.52 -9.94
C ASN A 207 -9.43 23.43 -10.03
N VAL A 208 -8.73 23.42 -8.89
CA VAL A 208 -7.27 23.21 -8.86
C VAL A 208 -6.90 21.85 -9.45
N GLY A 209 -7.65 20.80 -9.12
CA GLY A 209 -7.46 19.48 -9.71
C GLY A 209 -7.66 19.46 -11.23
N ARG A 210 -8.54 20.31 -11.77
CA ARG A 210 -8.78 20.45 -13.20
C ARG A 210 -7.61 21.14 -13.88
N GLU A 211 -7.15 22.26 -13.34
CA GLU A 211 -5.97 22.98 -13.82
C GLU A 211 -4.76 22.03 -13.90
N LEU A 212 -4.49 21.29 -12.81
CA LEU A 212 -3.39 20.33 -12.78
C LEU A 212 -3.61 19.14 -13.74
N SER A 213 -4.86 18.75 -13.99
CA SER A 213 -5.16 17.68 -14.96
C SER A 213 -4.88 18.11 -16.40
N GLU A 214 -5.12 19.38 -16.72
CA GLU A 214 -4.82 19.98 -18.03
C GLU A 214 -3.30 20.06 -18.25
N GLU A 215 -2.54 20.46 -17.22
CA GLU A 215 -1.07 20.44 -17.23
C GLU A 215 -0.53 19.03 -17.48
N MET A 216 -1.18 18.00 -16.92
CA MET A 216 -0.82 16.59 -17.12
C MET A 216 -1.41 15.96 -18.39
N SER A 217 -2.04 16.77 -19.26
CA SER A 217 -2.64 16.31 -20.54
C SER A 217 -3.72 15.23 -20.39
N TYR A 218 -4.49 15.26 -19.29
CA TYR A 218 -5.68 14.42 -19.15
C TYR A 218 -6.87 15.07 -19.86
N GLU A 219 -7.33 14.49 -20.97
CA GLU A 219 -8.43 15.09 -21.76
C GLU A 219 -9.79 15.10 -21.03
N ARG A 220 -10.06 14.08 -20.20
CA ARG A 220 -11.35 13.88 -19.52
C ARG A 220 -11.14 13.25 -18.14
N PRO A 221 -10.57 13.99 -17.17
CA PRO A 221 -10.36 13.46 -15.83
C PRO A 221 -11.69 13.09 -15.18
N SER A 222 -11.76 11.92 -14.54
CA SER A 222 -12.88 11.56 -13.68
C SER A 222 -12.94 12.48 -12.45
N GLU A 223 -14.08 12.55 -11.78
CA GLU A 223 -14.19 13.33 -10.54
C GLU A 223 -13.17 12.88 -9.47
N ALA A 224 -13.00 11.57 -9.32
CA ALA A 224 -12.00 11.00 -8.41
C ALA A 224 -10.59 11.50 -8.74
N ARG A 225 -10.25 11.62 -10.03
CA ARG A 225 -8.96 12.15 -10.48
C ARG A 225 -8.82 13.64 -10.15
N LEU A 226 -9.88 14.42 -10.31
CA LEU A 226 -9.86 15.85 -9.95
C LEU A 226 -9.64 16.03 -8.44
N ILE A 227 -10.30 15.21 -7.61
CA ILE A 227 -10.12 15.22 -6.15
C ILE A 227 -8.68 14.82 -5.80
N GLU A 228 -8.17 13.72 -6.37
CA GLU A 228 -6.78 13.26 -6.19
C GLU A 228 -5.77 14.37 -6.51
N LEU A 229 -5.88 14.99 -7.69
CA LEU A 229 -4.96 16.04 -8.14
C LEU A 229 -5.08 17.31 -7.30
N GLY A 230 -6.30 17.69 -6.88
CA GLY A 230 -6.50 18.82 -5.99
C GLY A 230 -5.87 18.60 -4.61
N LEU A 231 -6.00 17.39 -4.04
CA LEU A 231 -5.38 17.05 -2.76
C LEU A 231 -3.85 17.05 -2.86
N PHE A 232 -3.32 16.51 -3.97
CA PHE A 232 -1.89 16.57 -4.27
C PHE A 232 -1.37 18.01 -4.38
N ALA A 233 -2.08 18.89 -5.08
CA ALA A 233 -1.72 20.32 -5.16
C ALA A 233 -1.75 20.98 -3.78
N GLY A 234 -2.77 20.69 -2.97
CA GLY A 234 -2.86 21.17 -1.59
C GLY A 234 -1.72 20.67 -0.70
N ALA A 235 -1.28 19.41 -0.89
CA ALA A 235 -0.16 18.84 -0.16
C ALA A 235 1.19 19.42 -0.61
N LYS A 236 1.38 19.71 -1.91
CA LYS A 236 2.56 20.44 -2.42
C LYS A 236 2.70 21.84 -1.82
N LYS A 237 1.57 22.49 -1.54
CA LYS A 237 1.55 23.85 -0.97
C LYS A 237 1.92 23.88 0.52
N ASN A 238 1.62 22.81 1.24
CA ASN A 238 1.89 22.67 2.67
C ASN A 238 2.41 21.25 2.95
N PRO A 239 3.67 20.94 2.54
CA PRO A 239 4.27 19.64 2.81
C PRO A 239 4.45 19.47 4.32
N LEU A 240 4.14 18.27 4.83
CA LEU A 240 4.26 17.95 6.25
C LEU A 240 5.61 17.34 6.55
N GLU A 241 6.55 18.14 7.04
CA GLU A 241 7.86 17.62 7.46
C GLU A 241 7.74 16.81 8.76
N VAL A 242 8.19 15.56 8.71
CA VAL A 242 8.17 14.65 9.86
C VAL A 242 9.59 14.20 10.19
N ASP A 243 10.07 14.66 11.33
CA ASP A 243 11.45 14.52 11.80
C ASP A 243 11.83 13.14 12.35
N SER A 244 10.85 12.27 12.61
CA SER A 244 11.07 11.03 13.34
C SER A 244 10.29 9.87 12.74
N LYS A 245 10.96 8.72 12.68
CA LYS A 245 10.38 7.47 12.19
C LYS A 245 9.07 7.16 12.89
N GLN A 246 8.99 7.34 14.22
CA GLN A 246 7.81 7.06 15.03
C GLN A 246 6.59 7.89 14.60
N LYS A 247 6.78 9.18 14.27
CA LYS A 247 5.69 10.02 13.76
C LYS A 247 5.25 9.60 12.37
N ILE A 248 6.19 9.21 11.49
CA ILE A 248 5.86 8.65 10.16
C ILE A 248 5.04 7.36 10.31
N GLU A 249 5.47 6.45 11.19
CA GLU A 249 4.72 5.24 11.51
C GLU A 249 3.31 5.57 12.06
N GLY A 250 3.20 6.57 12.94
CA GLY A 250 1.93 7.07 13.47
C GLY A 250 0.99 7.57 12.37
N LEU A 251 1.49 8.38 11.43
CA LEU A 251 0.71 8.88 10.28
C LEU A 251 0.20 7.75 9.39
N ILE A 252 1.05 6.77 9.09
CA ILE A 252 0.65 5.63 8.25
C ILE A 252 -0.39 4.79 8.99
N ARG A 253 -0.22 4.55 10.29
CA ARG A 253 -1.21 3.84 11.11
C ARG A 253 -2.54 4.58 11.12
N ALA A 254 -2.53 5.90 11.30
CA ALA A 254 -3.73 6.72 11.25
C ALA A 254 -4.40 6.69 9.86
N ALA A 255 -3.63 6.52 8.79
CA ALA A 255 -4.18 6.35 7.45
C ALA A 255 -4.69 4.92 7.19
N LEU A 256 -4.21 3.90 7.90
CA LEU A 256 -4.60 2.51 7.70
C LEU A 256 -5.78 2.08 8.58
N TYR A 257 -5.86 2.56 9.82
CA TYR A 257 -6.84 2.09 10.81
C TYR A 257 -7.51 3.23 11.59
N ASP A 258 -8.72 2.96 12.06
CA ASP A 258 -9.37 3.66 13.18
C ASP A 258 -8.68 3.21 14.46
N GLY A 259 -7.56 3.86 14.76
CA GLY A 259 -7.00 3.76 16.10
C GLY A 259 -8.00 4.36 17.09
N PRO A 260 -8.14 3.80 18.31
CA PRO A 260 -8.68 4.61 19.39
C PRO A 260 -7.86 5.91 19.45
N PRO A 261 -8.50 7.08 19.67
CA PRO A 261 -7.79 8.36 19.75
C PRO A 261 -6.66 8.18 20.74
N ASP A 262 -5.41 8.47 20.31
CA ASP A 262 -4.16 8.19 21.03
C ASP A 262 -4.46 8.03 22.52
N VAL A 263 -4.73 6.79 22.92
CA VAL A 263 -4.88 6.48 24.33
C VAL A 263 -3.43 6.54 24.74
N GLU A 264 -2.98 7.72 25.17
CA GLU A 264 -1.72 7.85 25.86
C GLU A 264 -1.68 6.65 26.81
N PRO A 265 -0.67 5.79 26.73
CA PRO A 265 -0.59 4.65 27.65
C PRO A 265 -0.48 5.24 29.04
N VAL A 266 -1.62 5.41 29.72
CA VAL A 266 -1.70 6.17 30.97
C VAL A 266 -1.20 5.33 32.14
N ASP A 267 -0.92 4.05 31.95
CA ASP A 267 -0.51 3.18 33.06
C ASP A 267 0.41 2.04 32.62
N ASP A 268 1.42 1.73 33.45
CA ASP A 268 2.28 0.55 33.33
C ASP A 268 1.43 -0.75 33.28
N GLU A 269 0.22 -0.70 33.86
CA GLU A 269 -0.80 -1.75 33.81
C GLU A 269 -1.20 -2.14 32.36
N TRP A 270 -1.24 -1.18 31.41
CA TRP A 270 -1.62 -1.49 30.03
C TRP A 270 -0.63 -2.42 29.34
N ASP A 271 0.67 -2.23 29.56
CA ASP A 271 1.70 -3.05 28.92
C ASP A 271 1.67 -4.49 29.45
N GLU A 272 1.40 -4.69 30.74
CA GLU A 272 1.18 -6.01 31.33
C GLU A 272 -0.05 -6.71 30.73
N ILE A 273 -1.21 -6.02 30.73
CA ILE A 273 -2.46 -6.56 30.18
C ILE A 273 -2.30 -6.90 28.69
N LYS A 274 -1.65 -6.03 27.93
CA LYS A 274 -1.40 -6.22 26.50
C LYS A 274 -0.48 -7.41 26.24
N GLY A 275 0.53 -7.61 27.09
CA GLY A 275 1.39 -8.80 27.06
C GLY A 275 0.56 -10.07 27.15
N GLU A 276 -0.31 -10.18 28.15
CA GLU A 276 -1.18 -11.36 28.30
C GLU A 276 -2.16 -11.53 27.14
N ILE A 277 -2.79 -10.45 26.66
CA ILE A 277 -3.69 -10.51 25.49
C ILE A 277 -2.93 -11.02 24.26
N THR A 278 -1.71 -10.54 24.05
CA THR A 278 -0.85 -10.97 22.94
C THR A 278 -0.55 -12.46 23.02
N GLU A 279 -0.17 -12.97 24.20
CA GLU A 279 0.06 -14.40 24.41
C GLU A 279 -1.21 -15.23 24.14
N GLN A 280 -2.38 -14.77 24.59
CA GLN A 280 -3.64 -15.46 24.33
C GLN A 280 -3.99 -15.49 22.83
N ILE A 281 -3.73 -14.39 22.10
CA ILE A 281 -3.90 -14.30 20.66
C ILE A 281 -2.99 -15.31 19.94
N LEU A 282 -1.70 -15.29 20.27
CA LEU A 282 -0.71 -16.16 19.62
C LEU A 282 -0.98 -17.64 19.91
N SER A 283 -1.28 -18.01 21.15
CA SER A 283 -1.63 -19.40 21.49
C SER A 283 -2.95 -19.85 20.86
N ALA A 284 -3.91 -18.93 20.66
CA ALA A 284 -5.15 -19.24 19.94
C ALA A 284 -4.89 -19.52 18.45
N ILE A 285 -4.02 -18.73 17.80
CA ILE A 285 -3.59 -18.96 16.42
C ILE A 285 -2.86 -20.30 16.32
N GLU A 286 -1.85 -20.55 17.16
CA GLU A 286 -1.06 -21.78 17.15
C GLU A 286 -1.92 -23.05 17.24
N LYS A 287 -2.88 -23.07 18.17
CA LYS A 287 -3.82 -24.20 18.35
C LYS A 287 -4.69 -24.44 17.13
N ARG A 288 -4.97 -23.38 16.35
CA ARG A 288 -5.91 -23.43 15.21
C ARG A 288 -5.21 -23.66 13.87
N LEU A 289 -3.92 -23.32 13.74
CA LEU A 289 -3.12 -23.62 12.54
C LEU A 289 -3.06 -25.11 12.19
N LYS A 290 -3.39 -26.01 13.12
CA LYS A 290 -3.48 -27.46 12.91
C LYS A 290 -4.78 -27.92 12.23
N LYS A 291 -5.72 -27.00 11.98
CA LYS A 291 -7.01 -27.28 11.31
C LYS A 291 -6.89 -27.12 9.79
N THR A 292 -7.95 -27.47 9.06
CA THR A 292 -8.04 -27.15 7.63
C THR A 292 -8.00 -25.64 7.42
N THR A 293 -7.42 -25.20 6.29
CA THR A 293 -7.33 -23.77 5.93
C THR A 293 -8.69 -23.09 5.95
N GLU A 294 -9.71 -23.70 5.34
CA GLU A 294 -11.09 -23.17 5.36
C GLU A 294 -11.66 -22.99 6.77
N GLY A 295 -11.44 -23.98 7.64
CA GLY A 295 -11.93 -23.94 9.02
C GLY A 295 -11.15 -22.95 9.89
N PHE A 296 -9.91 -22.66 9.54
CA PHE A 296 -9.10 -21.61 10.16
C PHE A 296 -9.57 -20.22 9.71
N ASP A 297 -9.74 -20.02 8.41
CA ASP A 297 -10.15 -18.74 7.81
C ASP A 297 -11.56 -18.33 8.25
N GLU A 298 -12.53 -19.24 8.25
CA GLU A 298 -13.88 -18.96 8.76
C GLU A 298 -13.86 -18.55 10.24
N TRP A 299 -12.94 -19.14 11.03
CA TRP A 299 -12.80 -18.78 12.44
C TRP A 299 -12.09 -17.43 12.65
N LEU A 300 -11.07 -17.12 11.84
CA LEU A 300 -10.25 -15.93 12.02
C LEU A 300 -10.91 -14.70 11.39
N ILE A 301 -11.27 -14.77 10.11
CA ILE A 301 -11.74 -13.63 9.29
C ILE A 301 -13.18 -13.78 8.81
N GLY A 302 -13.82 -14.93 9.00
CA GLY A 302 -15.21 -15.16 8.56
C GLY A 302 -16.22 -14.18 9.17
N PRO A 303 -17.39 -13.98 8.53
CA PRO A 303 -18.40 -12.99 8.94
C PRO A 303 -18.98 -13.28 10.34
N LYS A 304 -18.91 -14.53 10.79
CA LYS A 304 -19.36 -14.98 12.12
C LYS A 304 -18.19 -15.26 13.07
N ASN A 305 -17.01 -14.67 12.81
CA ASN A 305 -15.84 -14.91 13.65
C ASN A 305 -16.11 -14.51 15.11
N SER A 306 -15.77 -15.41 16.03
CA SER A 306 -15.89 -15.19 17.48
C SER A 306 -14.55 -14.83 18.11
N PHE A 307 -13.51 -14.57 17.31
CA PHE A 307 -12.12 -14.40 17.74
C PHE A 307 -11.99 -13.40 18.90
N ILE A 308 -12.43 -12.14 18.71
CA ILE A 308 -12.32 -11.09 19.74
C ILE A 308 -13.10 -11.46 21.00
N LYS A 309 -14.30 -12.03 20.86
CA LYS A 309 -15.12 -12.47 22.00
C LYS A 309 -14.43 -13.59 22.77
N LEU A 310 -13.82 -14.54 22.06
CA LEU A 310 -13.12 -15.68 22.65
C LEU A 310 -11.91 -15.20 23.48
N ILE A 311 -11.09 -14.31 22.92
CA ILE A 311 -9.94 -13.74 23.62
C ILE A 311 -10.40 -12.94 24.85
N ALA A 312 -11.39 -12.04 24.70
CA ALA A 312 -11.89 -11.24 25.83
C ALA A 312 -12.52 -12.07 26.96
N SER A 313 -13.01 -13.28 26.66
CA SER A 313 -13.64 -14.18 27.66
C SER A 313 -12.66 -15.02 28.47
N ARG A 314 -11.35 -14.90 28.23
CA ARG A 314 -10.32 -15.61 29.00
C ARG A 314 -10.14 -15.00 30.39
N VAL A 315 -9.52 -15.77 31.28
CA VAL A 315 -9.10 -15.30 32.60
C VAL A 315 -7.70 -14.72 32.46
N TYR A 316 -7.51 -13.51 32.96
CA TYR A 316 -6.26 -12.75 32.93
C TYR A 316 -5.85 -12.40 34.36
N THR A 317 -4.56 -12.21 34.64
CA THR A 317 -4.09 -11.94 36.02
C THR A 317 -4.46 -10.53 36.48
N CYS A 318 -4.51 -9.60 35.53
CA CYS A 318 -4.91 -8.20 35.67
C CYS A 318 -6.43 -7.97 35.78
N GLY A 319 -7.26 -9.02 35.75
CA GLY A 319 -8.72 -8.90 35.84
C GLY A 319 -9.45 -8.90 34.49
N PRO A 320 -10.66 -8.32 34.40
CA PRO A 320 -11.53 -8.49 33.24
C PRO A 320 -11.04 -7.71 32.00
N VAL A 321 -10.76 -8.42 30.90
CA VAL A 321 -10.38 -7.81 29.62
C VAL A 321 -11.61 -7.51 28.76
N THR A 322 -11.73 -6.28 28.27
CA THR A 322 -12.82 -5.88 27.37
C THR A 322 -12.53 -6.21 25.91
N LYS A 323 -13.58 -6.29 25.08
CA LYS A 323 -13.42 -6.44 23.62
C LYS A 323 -12.64 -5.28 22.98
N MET A 324 -12.73 -4.07 23.56
CA MET A 324 -12.01 -2.90 23.06
C MET A 324 -10.51 -3.07 23.28
N MET A 325 -10.10 -3.53 24.47
CA MET A 325 -8.68 -3.81 24.77
C MET A 325 -8.10 -4.85 23.81
N VAL A 326 -8.85 -5.93 23.52
CA VAL A 326 -8.44 -6.91 22.52
C VAL A 326 -8.31 -6.31 21.12
N ARG A 327 -9.23 -5.42 20.71
CA ARG A 327 -9.14 -4.70 19.43
C ARG A 327 -7.89 -3.80 19.38
N CYS A 328 -7.59 -3.08 20.45
CA CYS A 328 -6.39 -2.23 20.55
C CYS A 328 -5.11 -3.08 20.41
N ALA A 329 -5.01 -4.18 21.16
CA ALA A 329 -3.89 -5.11 21.06
C ALA A 329 -3.76 -5.72 19.65
N LEU A 330 -4.88 -6.06 19.00
CA LEU A 330 -4.88 -6.53 17.61
C LEU A 330 -4.39 -5.47 16.62
N LEU A 331 -4.74 -4.20 16.78
CA LEU A 331 -4.24 -3.13 15.93
C LEU A 331 -2.74 -2.89 16.11
N GLU A 332 -2.23 -2.96 17.36
CA GLU A 332 -0.78 -2.91 17.62
C GLU A 332 -0.04 -4.11 17.00
N LEU A 333 -0.58 -5.32 17.15
CA LEU A 333 -0.04 -6.52 16.52
C LEU A 333 -0.15 -6.47 14.98
N GLY A 334 -1.22 -5.87 14.45
CA GLY A 334 -1.39 -5.60 13.03
C GLY A 334 -0.27 -4.71 12.50
N TRP A 335 0.05 -3.63 13.20
CA TRP A 335 1.18 -2.78 12.83
C TRP A 335 2.51 -3.53 12.84
N LYS A 336 2.78 -4.32 13.89
CA LYS A 336 3.97 -5.19 13.93
C LYS A 336 3.98 -6.18 12.76
N ALA A 337 2.82 -6.72 12.38
CA ALA A 337 2.71 -7.63 11.26
C ALA A 337 3.11 -6.97 9.92
N TYR A 338 2.78 -5.71 9.69
CA TYR A 338 3.26 -4.96 8.52
C TYR A 338 4.79 -4.91 8.47
N GLN A 339 5.47 -4.68 9.60
CA GLN A 339 6.94 -4.65 9.65
C GLN A 339 7.55 -6.02 9.35
N TYR A 340 6.96 -7.11 9.88
CA TYR A 340 7.40 -8.48 9.58
C TYR A 340 7.21 -8.83 8.11
N LEU A 341 6.08 -8.42 7.51
CA LEU A 341 5.83 -8.63 6.09
C LEU A 341 6.72 -7.77 5.21
N ALA A 342 7.05 -6.55 5.62
CA ALA A 342 8.02 -5.71 4.92
C ALA A 342 9.40 -6.39 4.83
N ASP A 343 9.83 -7.06 5.91
CA ASP A 343 11.02 -7.90 5.94
C ASP A 343 10.94 -9.05 4.94
N CYS A 344 9.82 -9.79 4.93
CA CYS A 344 9.61 -10.90 4.01
C CYS A 344 9.60 -10.45 2.54
N ILE A 345 8.82 -9.41 2.21
CA ILE A 345 8.75 -8.83 0.87
C ILE A 345 10.13 -8.36 0.43
N ARG A 346 10.86 -7.63 1.28
CA ARG A 346 12.23 -7.20 0.99
C ARG A 346 13.16 -8.37 0.69
N ALA A 347 13.12 -9.43 1.50
CA ALA A 347 13.95 -10.62 1.30
C ALA A 347 13.61 -11.30 -0.03
N GLN A 348 12.33 -11.57 -0.28
CA GLN A 348 11.84 -12.21 -1.49
C GLN A 348 12.15 -11.39 -2.75
N MET A 349 11.82 -10.10 -2.74
CA MET A 349 11.93 -9.24 -3.92
C MET A 349 13.39 -8.87 -4.24
N ARG A 350 14.30 -8.86 -3.25
CA ARG A 350 15.74 -8.80 -3.52
C ARG A 350 16.24 -10.08 -4.20
N CYS A 351 15.76 -11.25 -3.78
CA CYS A 351 16.12 -12.51 -4.45
C CYS A 351 15.59 -12.52 -5.90
N PHE A 352 14.32 -12.12 -6.09
CA PHE A 352 13.74 -11.96 -7.43
C PHE A 352 14.59 -11.04 -8.32
N ARG A 353 14.92 -9.84 -7.83
CA ARG A 353 15.74 -8.86 -8.56
C ARG A 353 17.13 -9.42 -8.91
N ASN A 354 17.81 -10.04 -7.96
CA ASN A 354 19.15 -10.59 -8.17
C ASN A 354 19.16 -11.81 -9.09
N ALA A 355 18.04 -12.54 -9.21
CA ALA A 355 17.90 -13.69 -10.08
C ALA A 355 17.48 -13.31 -11.52
N LEU A 356 17.23 -12.03 -11.81
CA LEU A 356 16.84 -11.59 -13.14
C LEU A 356 17.94 -11.89 -14.17
N PRO A 357 17.60 -12.37 -15.38
CA PRO A 357 18.61 -12.68 -16.41
C PRO A 357 19.42 -11.46 -16.88
N LYS A 358 18.81 -10.28 -16.81
CA LYS A 358 19.42 -8.98 -17.08
C LYS A 358 19.15 -8.08 -15.89
N GLU A 359 20.20 -7.49 -15.34
CA GLU A 359 20.12 -6.52 -14.23
C GLU A 359 19.21 -5.36 -14.59
N LEU A 360 18.57 -4.77 -13.58
CA LEU A 360 17.76 -3.56 -13.75
C LEU A 360 18.67 -2.38 -14.07
N ASN A 361 18.27 -1.52 -15.02
CA ASN A 361 18.89 -0.21 -15.17
C ASN A 361 18.51 0.70 -13.97
N GLU A 362 19.11 1.89 -13.87
CA GLU A 362 18.89 2.80 -12.74
C GLU A 362 17.41 3.17 -12.55
N GLN A 363 16.69 3.48 -13.63
CA GLN A 363 15.28 3.87 -13.60
C GLN A 363 14.37 2.68 -13.24
N GLU A 364 14.61 1.50 -13.83
CA GLU A 364 13.93 0.26 -13.49
C GLU A 364 14.14 -0.10 -12.02
N GLN A 365 15.36 0.07 -11.51
CA GLN A 365 15.71 -0.21 -10.12
C GLN A 365 15.02 0.76 -9.16
N GLU A 366 15.01 2.06 -9.46
CA GLU A 366 14.33 3.05 -8.63
C GLU A 366 12.83 2.73 -8.50
N LEU A 367 12.16 2.45 -9.62
CA LEU A 367 10.75 2.06 -9.63
C LEU A 367 10.52 0.75 -8.85
N PHE A 368 11.34 -0.26 -9.10
CA PHE A 368 11.25 -1.56 -8.42
C PHE A 368 11.43 -1.40 -6.91
N ASP A 369 12.45 -0.66 -6.49
CA ASP A 369 12.76 -0.44 -5.08
C ASP A 369 11.65 0.35 -4.41
N ARG A 370 11.07 1.34 -5.07
CA ARG A 370 9.94 2.10 -4.53
C ARG A 370 8.69 1.24 -4.29
N VAL A 371 8.40 0.29 -5.20
CA VAL A 371 7.21 -0.57 -5.08
C VAL A 371 7.41 -1.67 -4.03
N TYR A 372 8.57 -2.32 -4.06
CA TYR A 372 8.79 -3.60 -3.38
C TYR A 372 9.76 -3.55 -2.21
N ILE A 373 10.58 -2.50 -2.09
CA ILE A 373 11.58 -2.37 -1.03
C ILE A 373 11.10 -1.32 -0.01
N PRO A 374 11.24 -1.59 1.31
CA PRO A 374 11.02 -0.63 2.38
C PRO A 374 11.60 0.75 2.12
N GLN A 375 10.77 1.79 2.25
CA GLN A 375 11.17 3.20 2.11
C GLN A 375 11.02 3.93 3.45
N GLU A 376 11.96 4.82 3.78
CA GLU A 376 11.91 5.61 5.03
C GLU A 376 10.71 6.55 5.06
N GLY A 377 10.37 7.17 3.92
CA GLY A 377 9.17 8.00 3.77
C GLY A 377 7.84 7.26 4.03
N PHE A 378 7.85 5.93 3.96
CA PHE A 378 6.73 5.06 4.30
C PHE A 378 6.94 4.30 5.63
N GLY A 379 7.70 4.87 6.57
CA GLY A 379 7.91 4.25 7.89
C GLY A 379 8.67 2.92 7.83
N GLY A 380 9.43 2.67 6.76
CA GLY A 380 10.09 1.40 6.51
C GLY A 380 9.17 0.33 5.89
N LEU A 381 8.05 0.71 5.28
CA LEU A 381 7.20 -0.20 4.51
C LEU A 381 7.45 -0.06 3.00
N PRO A 382 7.32 -1.15 2.22
CA PRO A 382 7.22 -1.06 0.77
C PRO A 382 5.82 -0.56 0.37
N LEU A 383 5.73 0.15 -0.75
CA LEU A 383 4.48 0.73 -1.24
C LEU A 383 3.37 -0.32 -1.43
N VAL A 384 3.73 -1.55 -1.79
CA VAL A 384 2.77 -2.66 -1.95
C VAL A 384 1.99 -3.00 -0.67
N LEU A 385 2.56 -2.73 0.52
CA LEU A 385 1.86 -2.95 1.80
C LEU A 385 0.89 -1.84 2.17
N ILE A 386 1.01 -0.66 1.56
CA ILE A 386 0.10 0.48 1.79
C ILE A 386 -0.71 0.80 0.52
N ARG A 387 -0.92 -0.22 -0.32
CA ARG A 387 -1.49 -0.07 -1.65
C ARG A 387 -2.91 0.50 -1.65
N GLU A 388 -3.65 0.29 -0.56
CA GLU A 388 -5.00 0.83 -0.37
C GLU A 388 -4.99 2.37 -0.28
N ARG A 389 -3.81 2.96 -0.10
CA ARG A 389 -3.58 4.41 -0.17
C ARG A 389 -3.02 4.88 -1.49
N LEU A 390 -2.70 3.98 -2.43
CA LEU A 390 -2.25 4.38 -3.77
C LEU A 390 -3.19 5.36 -4.47
N PRO A 391 -4.52 5.27 -4.40
CA PRO A 391 -5.37 6.28 -5.02
C PRO A 391 -5.09 7.71 -4.55
N PHE A 392 -4.60 7.89 -3.32
CA PHE A 392 -4.19 9.19 -2.76
C PHE A 392 -2.74 9.54 -3.08
N LEU A 393 -1.85 8.55 -3.12
CA LEU A 393 -0.41 8.74 -3.31
C LEU A 393 0.02 8.72 -4.79
N LYS A 394 -0.85 8.30 -5.70
CA LYS A 394 -0.51 8.05 -7.11
C LYS A 394 -0.02 9.32 -7.80
N ALA A 395 -0.69 10.46 -7.61
CA ALA A 395 -0.28 11.72 -8.22
C ALA A 395 1.13 12.14 -7.80
N SER A 396 1.48 12.05 -6.51
CA SER A 396 2.83 12.41 -6.03
C SER A 396 3.89 11.45 -6.54
N ILE A 397 3.62 10.15 -6.51
CA ILE A 397 4.56 9.13 -7.01
C ILE A 397 4.82 9.32 -8.51
N LEU A 398 3.78 9.55 -9.31
CA LEU A 398 3.92 9.78 -10.75
C LEU A 398 4.61 11.11 -11.06
N ALA A 399 4.34 12.16 -10.29
CA ALA A 399 5.04 13.44 -10.40
C ALA A 399 6.54 13.29 -10.17
N LYS A 400 6.94 12.54 -9.13
CA LYS A 400 8.35 12.26 -8.88
C LYS A 400 9.01 11.51 -10.04
N PHE A 401 8.33 10.51 -10.60
CA PHE A 401 8.86 9.76 -11.75
C PHE A 401 8.99 10.60 -13.04
N ARG A 402 8.25 11.71 -13.15
CA ARG A 402 8.44 12.69 -14.24
C ARG A 402 9.59 13.67 -13.97
N GLY A 403 10.28 13.55 -12.84
CA GLY A 403 11.37 14.44 -12.44
C GLY A 403 10.89 15.79 -11.90
N GLU A 404 9.63 15.90 -11.44
CA GLU A 404 9.19 17.11 -10.74
C GLU A 404 9.99 17.28 -9.44
N ASP A 405 10.49 18.50 -9.21
CA ASP A 405 11.24 18.86 -8.01
C ASP A 405 10.28 19.35 -6.91
N PHE A 406 10.14 18.56 -5.85
CA PHE A 406 9.37 18.88 -4.66
C PHE A 406 9.80 17.96 -3.50
N ASP A 407 9.47 18.36 -2.27
CA ASP A 407 9.61 17.48 -1.11
C ASP A 407 8.59 16.35 -1.16
N GLU A 408 9.01 15.23 -1.76
CA GLU A 408 8.16 14.08 -1.95
C GLU A 408 7.69 13.48 -0.62
N ALA A 409 8.58 13.41 0.37
CA ALA A 409 8.26 12.80 1.66
C ALA A 409 7.21 13.64 2.38
N GLY A 410 7.41 14.95 2.49
CA GLY A 410 6.45 15.83 3.15
C GLY A 410 5.10 15.89 2.43
N VAL A 411 5.08 15.84 1.10
CA VAL A 411 3.84 15.73 0.33
C VAL A 411 3.10 14.43 0.59
N ILE A 412 3.81 13.29 0.62
CA ILE A 412 3.22 11.98 0.95
C ILE A 412 2.67 11.98 2.37
N HIS A 413 3.42 12.52 3.34
CA HIS A 413 2.99 12.61 4.73
C HIS A 413 1.73 13.46 4.87
N GLN A 414 1.68 14.60 4.17
CA GLN A 414 0.49 15.45 4.19
C GLN A 414 -0.72 14.78 3.52
N LEU A 415 -0.53 14.04 2.43
CA LEU A 415 -1.61 13.27 1.80
C LEU A 415 -2.18 12.19 2.73
N LEU A 416 -1.32 11.50 3.49
CA LEU A 416 -1.75 10.53 4.51
C LEU A 416 -2.47 11.20 5.67
N ASN A 417 -2.00 12.38 6.10
CA ASN A 417 -2.67 13.19 7.10
C ASN A 417 -4.07 13.64 6.63
N TYR A 418 -4.17 14.20 5.42
CA TYR A 418 -5.45 14.56 4.80
C TYR A 418 -6.41 13.39 4.73
N TYR A 419 -5.94 12.21 4.29
CA TYR A 419 -6.78 11.01 4.26
C TYR A 419 -7.32 10.66 5.65
N SER A 420 -6.45 10.65 6.66
CA SER A 420 -6.82 10.32 8.05
C SER A 420 -7.87 11.28 8.60
N GLU A 421 -7.66 12.60 8.43
CA GLU A 421 -8.63 13.62 8.82
C GLU A 421 -9.97 13.46 8.10
N MET A 422 -9.95 13.23 6.79
CA MET A 422 -11.18 13.05 5.99
C MET A 422 -11.98 11.82 6.42
N VAL A 423 -11.30 10.70 6.72
CA VAL A 423 -11.96 9.49 7.22
C VAL A 423 -12.58 9.74 8.60
N ASN A 424 -11.86 10.41 9.50
CA ASN A 424 -12.36 10.74 10.83
C ASN A 424 -13.58 11.65 10.76
N ASN A 425 -13.49 12.76 10.02
CA ASN A 425 -14.59 13.70 9.78
C ASN A 425 -15.83 12.98 9.23
N ARG A 426 -15.64 12.07 8.27
CA ARG A 426 -16.73 11.28 7.69
C ARG A 426 -17.35 10.32 8.70
N ARG A 427 -16.55 9.58 9.45
CA ARG A 427 -17.04 8.64 10.47
C ARG A 427 -17.84 9.34 11.55
N GLU A 428 -17.37 10.49 12.03
CA GLU A 428 -18.13 11.27 13.01
C GLU A 428 -19.46 11.77 12.44
N ALA A 429 -19.46 12.27 11.21
CA ALA A 429 -20.68 12.67 10.53
C ALA A 429 -21.69 11.51 10.41
N ASP A 430 -21.22 10.32 10.04
CA ASP A 430 -22.04 9.11 9.94
C ASP A 430 -22.58 8.67 11.32
N ARG A 431 -21.77 8.79 12.39
CA ARG A 431 -22.20 8.54 13.78
C ARG A 431 -23.31 9.52 14.21
N ARG A 432 -23.13 10.82 13.95
CA ARG A 432 -24.14 11.86 14.25
C ARG A 432 -25.44 11.61 13.47
N LEU A 433 -25.33 11.27 12.18
CA LEU A 433 -26.48 10.93 11.34
C LEU A 433 -27.26 9.73 11.90
N LYS A 434 -26.55 8.68 12.31
CA LYS A 434 -27.15 7.49 12.92
C LYS A 434 -27.85 7.82 14.24
N GLN A 435 -27.23 8.61 15.11
CA GLN A 435 -27.84 9.06 16.37
C GLN A 435 -29.11 9.87 16.12
N TYR A 436 -29.08 10.78 15.14
CA TYR A 436 -30.22 11.59 14.75
C TYR A 436 -31.38 10.73 14.20
N SER A 437 -31.07 9.74 13.35
CA SER A 437 -32.03 8.77 12.82
C SER A 437 -32.70 7.97 13.95
N LEU A 438 -31.90 7.44 14.89
CA LEU A 438 -32.40 6.70 16.05
C LEU A 438 -33.27 7.57 16.98
N ALA A 439 -32.87 8.82 17.23
CA ALA A 439 -33.66 9.75 18.02
C ALA A 439 -35.02 10.05 17.37
N SER A 440 -35.04 10.15 16.05
CA SER A 440 -36.25 10.47 15.29
C SER A 440 -37.23 9.31 15.20
N LEU A 441 -36.72 8.08 15.03
CA LEU A 441 -37.50 6.85 15.15
C LEU A 441 -38.17 6.75 16.53
N LYS A 442 -37.44 7.06 17.60
CA LYS A 442 -38.00 7.08 18.98
C LYS A 442 -39.11 8.12 19.16
N MET A 443 -39.08 9.21 18.41
CA MET A 443 -40.12 10.26 18.43
C MET A 443 -41.31 9.95 17.50
N GLY A 444 -41.36 8.77 16.89
CA GLY A 444 -42.41 8.42 15.90
C GLY A 444 -42.35 9.26 14.63
N ARG A 445 -41.26 10.00 14.40
CA ARG A 445 -41.04 10.77 13.18
C ARG A 445 -40.39 9.85 12.18
N ASN A 446 -41.15 9.46 11.17
CA ASN A 446 -40.64 8.66 10.07
C ASN A 446 -39.69 9.52 9.24
N LEU A 447 -38.40 9.47 9.57
CA LEU A 447 -37.42 10.37 9.03
C LEU A 447 -36.99 9.87 7.66
N ARG A 448 -37.67 10.37 6.63
CA ARG A 448 -37.25 10.15 5.26
C ARG A 448 -36.02 11.01 5.00
N ILE A 449 -34.84 10.39 5.15
CA ILE A 449 -33.60 10.96 4.65
C ILE A 449 -33.70 10.89 3.14
N TYR A 450 -34.00 12.03 2.53
CA TYR A 450 -34.10 12.15 1.09
C TYR A 450 -32.72 12.49 0.55
N GLU A 451 -32.22 11.69 -0.39
CA GLU A 451 -31.11 12.15 -1.21
C GLU A 451 -31.60 13.29 -2.11
N HIS A 452 -30.82 14.36 -2.15
CA HIS A 452 -30.98 15.36 -3.19
C HIS A 452 -30.34 14.79 -4.45
N ASP A 453 -31.16 14.33 -5.39
CA ASP A 453 -30.68 13.90 -6.70
C ASP A 453 -30.45 15.13 -7.59
N ASP A 454 -29.19 15.55 -7.71
CA ASP A 454 -28.79 16.67 -8.56
C ASP A 454 -28.64 16.28 -10.05
N THR A 455 -28.89 15.01 -10.41
CA THR A 455 -28.82 14.56 -11.81
C THR A 455 -30.04 14.92 -12.64
N HIS A 456 -31.12 15.40 -12.01
CA HIS A 456 -32.31 15.86 -12.71
C HIS A 456 -32.18 17.34 -13.14
N PRO A 457 -32.22 17.64 -14.45
CA PRO A 457 -32.19 19.02 -14.92
C PRO A 457 -33.39 19.79 -14.36
N VAL A 458 -33.15 21.06 -14.01
CA VAL A 458 -34.21 21.98 -13.60
C VAL A 458 -35.17 22.13 -14.78
N GLU A 459 -36.44 21.76 -14.61
CA GLU A 459 -37.45 22.01 -15.64
C GLU A 459 -37.51 23.52 -15.92
N GLY A 460 -37.79 23.92 -17.17
CA GLY A 460 -37.77 25.31 -17.62
C GLY A 460 -38.74 26.27 -16.90
N ASN A 461 -39.51 25.78 -15.94
CA ASN A 461 -40.39 26.55 -15.04
C ASN A 461 -39.70 26.91 -13.70
N GLY A 462 -38.43 26.55 -13.51
CA GLY A 462 -37.70 26.80 -12.26
C GLY A 462 -38.04 25.84 -11.11
N ASN A 463 -38.96 24.89 -11.32
CA ASN A 463 -39.31 23.88 -10.31
C ASN A 463 -38.48 22.60 -10.54
N ARG A 464 -37.57 22.30 -9.61
CA ARG A 464 -36.93 20.97 -9.57
C ARG A 464 -37.96 19.93 -9.14
N ARG A 465 -38.26 18.96 -10.01
CA ARG A 465 -38.91 17.70 -9.58
C ARG A 465 -37.93 16.97 -8.66
N VAL A 466 -38.13 17.08 -7.35
CA VAL A 466 -37.33 16.33 -6.38
C VAL A 466 -37.83 14.89 -6.38
N ASN A 467 -37.24 14.04 -7.22
CA ASN A 467 -37.40 12.60 -7.09
C ASN A 467 -36.65 12.18 -5.82
N ARG A 468 -37.44 12.03 -4.76
CA ARG A 468 -36.98 11.75 -3.42
C ARG A 468 -36.90 10.24 -3.21
N LYS A 469 -35.76 9.62 -3.53
CA LYS A 469 -35.49 8.25 -3.08
C LYS A 469 -35.04 8.28 -1.61
N PRO A 470 -35.61 7.41 -0.74
CA PRO A 470 -35.13 7.28 0.62
C PRO A 470 -33.71 6.69 0.60
N LEU A 471 -32.78 7.31 1.34
CA LEU A 471 -31.40 6.84 1.50
C LEU A 471 -31.35 5.51 2.31
N TYR A 472 -32.38 5.27 3.12
CA TYR A 472 -32.58 4.06 3.90
C TYR A 472 -33.91 3.43 3.50
N ASP A 473 -33.83 2.26 2.87
CA ASP A 473 -34.93 1.30 2.83
C ASP A 473 -34.57 0.17 3.80
N GLU A 474 -35.46 -0.21 4.71
CA GLU A 474 -35.20 -1.30 5.67
C GLU A 474 -34.96 -2.64 4.96
N GLU A 475 -35.39 -2.76 3.70
CA GLU A 475 -35.14 -3.91 2.84
C GLU A 475 -33.74 -3.91 2.18
N ASN A 476 -33.01 -2.79 2.22
CA ASN A 476 -31.66 -2.67 1.68
C ASN A 476 -30.64 -2.83 2.81
N HIS A 477 -30.49 -4.07 3.29
CA HIS A 477 -29.48 -4.44 4.26
C HIS A 477 -28.07 -4.33 3.66
N GLY A 478 -27.35 -3.28 4.04
CA GLY A 478 -25.90 -3.22 3.87
C GLY A 478 -25.47 -2.14 2.89
N TRP A 479 -24.56 -1.29 3.35
CA TRP A 479 -23.50 -0.85 2.47
C TRP A 479 -22.72 -2.13 2.16
N ASP A 480 -23.05 -2.78 1.05
CA ASP A 480 -22.14 -3.75 0.45
C ASP A 480 -20.98 -2.90 -0.09
N ASP A 481 -19.98 -2.71 0.78
CA ASP A 481 -18.63 -2.25 0.45
C ASP A 481 -17.90 -3.29 -0.40
#